data_AF-A0A099K7W0-F1
#
_entry.id   AF-A0A099K7W0-F1
#
_cell.length_a   1.000
_cell.length_b   1.000
_cell.length_c   1.000
_cell.angle_alpha   90.00
_cell.angle_beta   90.00
_cell.angle_gamma   90.00
#
_symmetry.space_group_name_H-M   'P 1'
#
loop_
_entity.id
_entity.type
_entity.pdbx_description
1 polymer ?
#
loop_
_entity_poly.entity_id
_entity_poly.type
_entity_poly.pdbx_seq_one_letter_code
_entity_poly.pdbx_strand_id
1 'polypeptide(L)'
;MKIVLKFIGFIWAVSFLSFFVLSFYSGTGGEIPTIAQEYVIHFQGLLESFLTSQWFFIVFVAGWFGVSYSLGKQSGWQNLAKKYGNYKYDNPNVNFRTGNGYIGKIRHNGILKVATNSKGVYLRVLFPFKFGHKNLFIPWQDISVVTSERGLFSDKTPSFLKRIGKTISGTEYLNIKLPQFPEQRITIQSSEQLLGSIPKNINK
;
A
#
# COMPACT_ATOMS: atom_id res chain seq x y z
N MET A 1 14.58 14.28 -20.43
CA MET A 1 14.65 13.06 -19.57
C MET A 1 13.30 12.34 -19.38
N LYS A 2 12.22 12.99 -18.92
CA LYS A 2 10.91 12.32 -18.68
C LYS A 2 10.27 11.70 -19.94
N ILE A 3 10.45 12.31 -21.10
CA ILE A 3 9.87 11.84 -22.37
C ILE A 3 10.59 10.58 -22.87
N VAL A 4 11.93 10.60 -22.89
CA VAL A 4 12.76 9.44 -23.28
C VAL A 4 12.45 8.21 -22.43
N LEU A 5 12.32 8.37 -21.10
CA LEU A 5 11.96 7.28 -20.19
C LEU A 5 10.57 6.69 -20.49
N LYS A 6 9.60 7.52 -20.87
CA LYS A 6 8.27 7.05 -21.26
C LYS A 6 8.31 6.26 -22.57
N PHE A 7 9.09 6.72 -23.55
CA PHE A 7 9.27 6.02 -24.81
C PHE A 7 9.98 4.68 -24.62
N ILE A 8 11.06 4.64 -23.84
CA ILE A 8 11.76 3.39 -23.50
C ILE A 8 10.80 2.41 -22.80
N GLY A 9 10.00 2.90 -21.84
CA GLY A 9 9.05 2.07 -21.12
C GLY A 9 7.92 1.56 -22.01
N PHE A 10 7.46 2.37 -22.96
CA PHE A 10 6.44 1.97 -23.92
C PHE A 10 6.95 0.89 -24.87
N ILE A 11 8.14 1.06 -25.44
CA ILE A 11 8.78 0.06 -26.30
C ILE A 11 8.94 -1.25 -25.54
N TRP A 12 9.48 -1.19 -24.31
CA TRP A 12 9.64 -2.36 -23.47
C TRP A 12 8.31 -3.05 -23.17
N ALA A 13 7.24 -2.29 -22.86
CA ALA A 13 5.93 -2.85 -22.59
C ALA A 13 5.32 -3.55 -23.81
N VAL A 14 5.46 -2.97 -25.00
CA VAL A 14 5.01 -3.58 -26.26
C VAL A 14 5.79 -4.85 -26.53
N SER A 15 7.12 -4.83 -26.42
CA SER A 15 7.95 -6.02 -26.58
C SER A 15 7.56 -7.13 -25.58
N PHE A 16 7.48 -6.81 -24.28
CA PHE A 16 7.11 -7.79 -23.27
C PHE A 16 5.73 -8.40 -23.50
N LEU A 17 4.75 -7.58 -23.91
CA LEU A 17 3.40 -8.07 -24.23
C LEU A 17 3.40 -8.96 -25.46
N SER A 18 4.08 -8.55 -26.54
CA SER A 18 4.21 -9.37 -27.76
C SER A 18 4.88 -10.71 -27.48
N PHE A 19 5.95 -10.72 -26.67
CA PHE A 19 6.59 -11.94 -26.21
C PHE A 19 5.60 -12.87 -25.50
N PHE A 20 4.81 -12.36 -24.55
CA PHE A 20 3.86 -13.16 -23.80
C PHE A 20 2.75 -13.73 -24.69
N VAL A 21 2.19 -12.92 -25.58
CA VAL A 21 1.14 -13.33 -26.53
C VAL A 21 1.65 -14.41 -27.47
N LEU A 22 2.83 -14.24 -28.06
CA LEU A 22 3.42 -15.20 -28.98
C LEU A 22 3.79 -16.51 -28.27
N SER A 23 4.35 -16.43 -27.06
CA SER A 23 4.71 -17.60 -26.25
C SER A 23 3.45 -18.41 -25.87
N PHE A 24 2.37 -17.74 -25.49
CA PHE A 24 1.11 -18.39 -25.15
C PHE A 24 0.48 -19.04 -26.38
N TYR A 25 0.39 -18.32 -27.51
CA TYR A 25 -0.20 -18.84 -28.75
C TYR A 25 0.55 -20.06 -29.28
N SER A 26 1.89 -20.00 -29.28
CA SER A 26 2.75 -21.15 -29.61
C SER A 26 2.51 -22.32 -28.65
N GLY A 27 2.42 -22.05 -27.35
CA GLY A 27 2.13 -23.06 -26.32
C GLY A 27 0.77 -23.76 -26.49
N THR A 28 -0.20 -23.10 -27.13
CA THR A 28 -1.51 -23.71 -27.46
C THR A 28 -1.52 -24.52 -28.77
N GLY A 29 -0.35 -24.72 -29.41
CA GLY A 29 -0.22 -25.41 -30.68
C GLY A 29 -0.40 -24.52 -31.91
N GLY A 30 -0.35 -23.19 -31.74
CA GLY A 30 -0.40 -22.24 -32.84
C GLY A 30 0.95 -22.14 -33.56
N GLU A 31 0.93 -22.22 -34.89
CA GLU A 31 2.14 -22.04 -35.70
C GLU A 31 2.47 -20.55 -35.84
N ILE A 32 3.65 -20.16 -35.36
CA ILE A 32 4.16 -18.79 -35.50
C ILE A 32 5.24 -18.73 -36.59
N PRO A 33 5.28 -17.66 -37.42
CA PRO A 33 6.33 -17.47 -38.43
C PRO A 33 7.74 -17.53 -37.82
N THR A 34 8.73 -17.98 -38.59
CA THR A 34 10.13 -18.11 -38.15
C THR A 34 10.68 -16.85 -37.48
N ILE A 35 10.37 -15.67 -38.03
CA ILE A 35 10.83 -14.39 -37.47
C ILE A 35 10.26 -14.10 -36.07
N ALA A 36 9.04 -14.57 -35.80
CA ALA A 36 8.41 -14.44 -34.50
C ALA A 36 8.95 -15.48 -33.51
N GLN A 37 9.32 -16.68 -33.98
CA GLN A 37 9.99 -17.70 -33.17
C GLN A 37 11.37 -17.21 -32.72
N GLU A 38 12.17 -16.69 -33.64
CA GLU A 38 13.49 -16.10 -33.34
C GLU A 38 13.36 -14.97 -32.32
N TYR A 39 12.39 -14.08 -32.50
CA TYR A 39 12.10 -13.02 -31.54
C TYR A 39 11.82 -13.58 -30.13
N VAL A 40 10.94 -14.58 -30.01
CA VAL A 40 10.59 -15.18 -28.72
C VAL A 40 11.82 -15.80 -28.04
N ILE A 41 12.62 -16.56 -28.79
CA ILE A 41 13.84 -17.21 -28.29
C ILE A 41 14.86 -16.16 -27.81
N HIS A 42 15.13 -15.14 -28.63
CA HIS A 42 16.07 -14.08 -28.26
C HIS A 42 15.60 -13.28 -27.05
N PHE A 43 14.31 -12.92 -27.01
CA PHE A 43 13.75 -12.20 -25.88
C PHE A 43 13.79 -13.03 -24.60
N GLN A 44 13.48 -14.33 -24.69
CA GLN A 44 13.58 -15.26 -23.57
C GLN A 44 15.01 -15.33 -23.03
N GLY A 45 16.01 -15.52 -23.90
CA GLY A 45 17.41 -15.58 -23.47
C GLY A 45 17.91 -14.29 -22.83
N LEU A 46 17.50 -13.13 -23.35
CA LEU A 46 17.80 -11.83 -22.74
C LEU A 46 17.11 -11.67 -21.38
N LEU A 47 15.84 -12.06 -21.28
CA LEU A 47 15.08 -12.00 -20.04
C LEU A 47 15.69 -12.90 -18.98
N GLU A 48 16.01 -14.15 -19.32
CA GLU A 48 16.67 -15.10 -18.43
C GLU A 48 18.02 -14.55 -17.97
N SER A 49 18.86 -14.10 -18.90
CA SER A 49 20.15 -13.50 -18.58
C SER A 49 20.02 -12.29 -17.64
N PHE A 50 18.99 -11.46 -17.83
CA PHE A 50 18.72 -10.35 -16.93
C PHE A 50 18.28 -10.84 -15.55
N LEU A 51 17.29 -11.71 -15.47
CA LEU A 51 16.72 -12.23 -14.22
C LEU A 51 17.74 -12.98 -13.37
N THR A 52 18.70 -13.67 -14.00
CA THR A 52 19.79 -14.37 -13.30
C THR A 52 20.99 -13.48 -12.98
N SER A 53 21.01 -12.24 -13.50
CA SER A 53 22.12 -11.31 -13.29
C SER A 53 22.04 -10.61 -11.93
N GLN A 54 23.19 -10.20 -11.40
CA GLN A 54 23.26 -9.34 -10.21
C GLN A 54 22.54 -7.99 -10.42
N TRP A 55 22.47 -7.53 -11.67
CA TRP A 55 21.75 -6.30 -12.02
C TRP A 55 20.26 -6.37 -11.72
N PHE A 56 19.64 -7.55 -11.83
CA PHE A 56 18.25 -7.73 -11.45
C PHE A 56 18.04 -7.39 -9.98
N PHE A 57 18.88 -7.88 -9.07
CA PHE A 57 18.77 -7.58 -7.65
C PHE A 57 18.91 -6.07 -7.36
N ILE A 58 19.85 -5.40 -8.02
CA ILE A 58 20.05 -3.94 -7.87
C ILE A 58 18.80 -3.18 -8.32
N VAL A 59 18.29 -3.47 -9.52
CA VAL A 59 17.10 -2.82 -10.07
C VAL A 59 15.85 -3.15 -9.25
N PHE A 60 15.72 -4.40 -8.79
CA PHE A 60 14.62 -4.85 -7.96
C PHE A 60 14.60 -4.11 -6.62
N VAL A 61 15.74 -4.06 -5.91
CA VAL A 61 15.84 -3.37 -4.62
C VAL A 61 15.61 -1.86 -4.77
N ALA A 62 16.22 -1.23 -5.77
CA ALA A 62 16.02 0.19 -6.06
C ALA A 62 14.56 0.50 -6.43
N GLY A 63 13.96 -0.33 -7.29
CA GLY A 63 12.56 -0.24 -7.68
C GLY A 63 11.60 -0.43 -6.51
N TRP A 64 11.87 -1.42 -5.65
CA TRP A 64 11.08 -1.70 -4.46
C TRP A 64 11.04 -0.51 -3.49
N PHE A 65 12.20 0.06 -3.18
CA PHE A 65 12.29 1.26 -2.34
C PHE A 65 11.66 2.48 -3.02
N GLY A 66 11.86 2.65 -4.32
CA GLY A 66 11.23 3.72 -5.10
C GLY A 66 9.70 3.66 -5.04
N VAL A 67 9.12 2.48 -5.25
CA VAL A 67 7.66 2.25 -5.16
C VAL A 67 7.17 2.50 -3.73
N SER A 68 7.83 1.92 -2.72
CA SER A 68 7.46 2.11 -1.31
C SER A 68 7.47 3.59 -0.90
N TYR A 69 8.51 4.33 -1.30
CA TYR A 69 8.61 5.77 -1.06
C TYR A 69 7.49 6.55 -1.75
N SER A 70 7.22 6.22 -3.02
CA SER A 70 6.17 6.86 -3.81
C SER A 70 4.79 6.63 -3.18
N LEU A 71 4.49 5.41 -2.71
CA LEU A 71 3.26 5.10 -1.99
C LEU A 71 3.15 5.86 -0.67
N GLY A 72 4.23 6.02 0.09
CA GLY A 72 4.25 6.83 1.30
C GLY A 72 3.99 8.32 1.04
N LYS A 73 4.42 8.83 -0.12
CA LYS A 73 4.11 10.20 -0.55
C LYS A 73 2.66 10.33 -0.99
N GLN A 74 2.18 9.43 -1.86
CA GLN A 74 0.84 9.47 -2.45
C GLN A 74 -0.29 9.21 -1.43
N SER A 75 -0.02 8.40 -0.40
CA SER A 75 -0.95 8.16 0.71
C SER A 75 -1.13 9.37 1.64
N GLY A 76 -0.21 10.34 1.58
CA GLY A 76 -0.11 11.43 2.55
C GLY A 76 0.61 11.04 3.85
N TRP A 77 1.12 9.81 3.95
CA TRP A 77 1.86 9.34 5.13
C TRP A 77 3.06 10.23 5.44
N GLN A 78 3.82 10.66 4.44
CA GLN A 78 4.97 11.55 4.66
C GLN A 78 4.56 12.91 5.24
N ASN A 79 3.38 13.41 4.91
CA ASN A 79 2.86 14.66 5.49
C ASN A 79 2.46 14.45 6.95
N LEU A 80 1.79 13.34 7.26
CA LEU A 80 1.53 12.94 8.65
C LEU A 80 2.83 12.80 9.44
N ALA A 81 3.86 12.19 8.85
CA ALA A 81 5.15 12.00 9.48
C ALA A 81 5.90 13.29 9.81
N LYS A 82 5.65 14.39 9.10
CA LYS A 82 6.26 15.69 9.45
C LYS A 82 5.82 16.18 10.83
N LYS A 83 4.55 15.92 11.20
CA LYS A 83 4.00 16.31 12.50
C LYS A 83 4.07 15.19 13.54
N TYR A 84 3.72 13.98 13.15
CA TYR A 84 3.54 12.83 14.03
C TYR A 84 4.69 11.82 13.99
N GLY A 85 5.72 12.04 13.17
CA GLY A 85 6.82 11.08 12.94
C GLY A 85 7.87 11.02 14.04
N ASN A 86 7.49 11.25 15.30
CA ASN A 86 8.43 11.55 16.38
C ASN A 86 8.87 10.29 17.13
N TYR A 87 10.17 9.99 17.13
CA TYR A 87 10.77 8.83 17.80
C TYR A 87 10.68 8.86 19.33
N LYS A 88 10.40 10.03 19.94
CA LYS A 88 10.28 10.19 21.40
C LYS A 88 9.18 9.33 22.02
N TYR A 89 8.22 8.87 21.23
CA TYR A 89 7.14 8.02 21.69
C TYR A 89 7.30 6.55 21.28
N ASP A 90 8.37 6.16 20.57
CA ASP A 90 8.59 4.77 20.16
C ASP A 90 8.78 3.91 21.43
N ASN A 91 7.67 3.35 21.92
CA ASN A 91 7.63 2.58 23.14
C ASN A 91 7.71 1.10 22.75
N PRO A 92 8.81 0.41 23.07
CA PRO A 92 8.99 -1.00 22.71
C PRO A 92 7.96 -1.93 23.35
N ASN A 93 7.26 -1.49 24.39
CA ASN A 93 6.30 -2.30 25.14
C ASN A 93 4.86 -2.26 24.59
N VAL A 94 4.62 -1.59 23.45
CA VAL A 94 3.26 -1.56 22.87
C VAL A 94 3.07 -2.74 21.92
N ASN A 95 2.06 -3.56 22.20
CA ASN A 95 1.69 -4.68 21.34
C ASN A 95 1.08 -4.17 20.03
N PHE A 96 1.82 -4.32 18.93
CA PHE A 96 1.34 -3.97 17.60
C PHE A 96 0.54 -5.11 16.99
N ARG A 97 -0.65 -4.81 16.49
CA ARG A 97 -1.43 -5.72 15.64
C ARG A 97 -1.29 -5.31 14.19
N THR A 98 -1.03 -6.29 13.33
CA THR A 98 -1.07 -6.10 11.88
C THR A 98 -2.53 -6.16 11.44
N GLY A 99 -2.96 -5.22 10.62
CA GLY A 99 -4.31 -5.15 10.12
C GLY A 99 -4.40 -4.46 8.77
N ASN A 100 -5.63 -4.30 8.32
CA ASN A 100 -5.96 -3.61 7.07
C ASN A 100 -6.38 -2.16 7.34
N GLY A 101 -6.15 -1.28 6.37
CA GLY A 101 -6.56 0.10 6.51
C GLY A 101 -6.36 0.96 5.26
N TYR A 102 -6.78 2.21 5.36
CA TYR A 102 -6.52 3.25 4.37
C TYR A 102 -5.77 4.41 5.03
N ILE A 103 -4.70 4.85 4.37
CA ILE A 103 -4.10 6.16 4.62
C ILE A 103 -4.21 6.95 3.31
N GLY A 104 -5.03 7.99 3.34
CA GLY A 104 -5.45 8.72 2.15
C GLY A 104 -6.18 7.78 1.20
N LYS A 105 -5.77 7.78 -0.07
CA LYS A 105 -6.35 6.93 -1.12
C LYS A 105 -5.66 5.55 -1.24
N ILE A 106 -4.61 5.30 -0.46
CA ILE A 106 -3.79 4.09 -0.57
C ILE A 106 -4.19 3.07 0.49
N ARG A 107 -4.49 1.86 0.03
CA ARG A 107 -4.84 0.73 0.88
C ARG A 107 -3.59 0.06 1.42
N HIS A 108 -3.57 -0.17 2.73
CA HIS A 108 -2.49 -0.86 3.44
C HIS A 108 -3.06 -2.15 4.03
N ASN A 109 -3.14 -3.20 3.20
CA ASN A 109 -3.65 -4.50 3.64
C ASN A 109 -2.51 -5.40 4.13
N GLY A 110 -2.66 -5.97 5.31
CA GLY A 110 -1.68 -6.91 5.88
C GLY A 110 -0.31 -6.31 6.21
N ILE A 111 -0.14 -4.99 6.06
CA ILE A 111 1.14 -4.30 6.28
C ILE A 111 1.03 -3.18 7.32
N LEU A 112 -0.18 -2.71 7.63
CA LEU A 112 -0.39 -1.65 8.61
C LEU A 112 -0.36 -2.24 10.01
N LYS A 113 0.62 -1.83 10.81
CA LYS A 113 0.73 -2.19 12.21
C LYS A 113 0.20 -1.04 13.06
N VAL A 114 -0.75 -1.37 13.91
CA VAL A 114 -1.43 -0.42 14.79
C VAL A 114 -1.23 -0.84 16.23
N ALA A 115 -1.00 0.13 17.10
CA ALA A 115 -0.98 -0.08 18.54
C ALA A 115 -1.55 1.14 19.25
N THR A 116 -2.03 0.99 20.48
CA THR A 116 -2.54 2.11 21.27
C THR A 116 -2.03 2.08 22.71
N ASN A 117 -1.99 3.26 23.32
CA ASN A 117 -1.80 3.45 24.74
C ASN A 117 -2.70 4.58 25.25
N SER A 118 -2.56 4.95 26.52
CA SER A 118 -3.32 6.05 27.14
C SER A 118 -3.06 7.43 26.54
N LYS A 119 -1.98 7.61 25.78
CA LYS A 119 -1.57 8.90 25.19
C LYS A 119 -1.99 9.05 23.73
N GLY A 120 -2.08 7.96 22.96
CA GLY A 120 -2.45 8.02 21.55
C GLY A 120 -2.39 6.69 20.81
N VAL A 121 -2.36 6.81 19.48
CA VAL A 121 -2.31 5.72 18.51
C VAL A 121 -0.96 5.70 17.79
N TYR A 122 -0.36 4.51 17.73
CA TYR A 122 0.83 4.24 16.94
C TYR A 122 0.45 3.60 15.62
N LEU A 123 1.04 4.11 14.54
CA LEU A 123 0.93 3.53 13.20
C LEU A 123 2.33 3.30 12.64
N ARG A 124 2.60 2.09 12.16
CA ARG A 124 3.83 1.77 11.44
C ARG A 124 3.53 0.80 10.31
N VAL A 125 4.43 0.73 9.34
CA VAL A 125 4.34 -0.22 8.23
C VAL A 125 5.39 -1.32 8.43
N LEU A 126 5.02 -2.56 8.11
CA LEU A 126 5.90 -3.74 8.17
C LEU A 126 7.06 -3.62 7.16
N PHE A 127 8.27 -4.06 7.55
CA PHE A 127 9.41 -4.17 6.64
C PHE A 127 9.15 -5.32 5.64
N PRO A 128 9.37 -5.15 4.32
CA PRO A 128 10.19 -4.11 3.66
C PRO A 128 9.44 -2.89 3.11
N PHE A 129 8.14 -2.73 3.37
CA PHE A 129 7.32 -1.60 2.89
C PHE A 129 7.49 -0.31 3.72
N LYS A 130 8.29 -0.37 4.78
CA LYS A 130 8.53 0.74 5.72
C LYS A 130 9.18 1.96 5.07
N PHE A 131 9.90 1.81 3.97
CA PHE A 131 10.58 2.92 3.32
C PHE A 131 9.55 3.95 2.79
N GLY A 132 9.73 5.23 3.18
CA GLY A 132 8.71 6.28 2.95
C GLY A 132 7.57 6.34 3.97
N HIS A 133 7.50 5.38 4.90
CA HIS A 133 6.46 5.26 5.92
C HIS A 133 7.07 5.32 7.33
N LYS A 134 7.56 6.51 7.72
CA LYS A 134 8.10 6.73 9.08
C LYS A 134 7.06 6.37 10.14
N ASN A 135 7.48 5.77 11.25
CA ASN A 135 6.57 5.46 12.36
C ASN A 135 5.83 6.72 12.81
N LEU A 136 4.53 6.63 13.02
CA LEU A 136 3.67 7.73 13.45
C LEU A 136 3.17 7.48 14.86
N PHE A 137 3.13 8.54 15.66
CA PHE A 137 2.39 8.59 16.91
C PHE A 137 1.41 9.76 16.87
N ILE A 138 0.12 9.45 16.91
CA ILE A 138 -0.97 10.42 16.88
C ILE A 138 -1.57 10.51 18.29
N PRO A 139 -1.37 11.62 19.02
CA PRO A 139 -1.96 11.81 20.34
C PRO A 139 -3.49 11.83 20.28
N TRP A 140 -4.16 11.33 21.33
CA TRP A 140 -5.63 11.36 21.39
C TRP A 140 -6.21 12.78 21.32
N GLN A 141 -5.52 13.77 21.89
CA GLN A 141 -5.89 15.19 21.85
C GLN A 141 -5.97 15.78 20.43
N ASP A 142 -5.29 15.16 19.46
CA ASP A 142 -5.26 15.62 18.07
C ASP A 142 -6.35 14.94 17.22
N ILE A 143 -7.09 14.00 17.80
CA ILE A 143 -8.18 13.26 17.16
C ILE A 143 -9.51 13.87 17.60
N SER A 144 -10.32 14.34 16.65
CA SER A 144 -11.61 14.95 16.97
C SER A 144 -12.78 13.96 16.94
N VAL A 145 -12.73 12.99 16.03
CA VAL A 145 -13.83 12.06 15.77
C VAL A 145 -13.26 10.68 15.42
N VAL A 146 -13.85 9.64 15.98
CA VAL A 146 -13.55 8.25 15.64
C VAL A 146 -14.85 7.52 15.33
N THR A 147 -15.16 7.30 14.06
CA THR A 147 -16.38 6.57 13.67
C THR A 147 -16.08 5.12 13.32
N SER A 148 -17.00 4.20 13.65
CA SER A 148 -16.92 2.80 13.24
C SER A 148 -17.67 2.54 11.94
N GLU A 149 -17.07 1.75 11.05
CA GLU A 149 -17.68 1.27 9.82
C GLU A 149 -17.40 -0.22 9.64
N ARG A 150 -18.43 -1.00 9.29
CA ARG A 150 -18.27 -2.42 8.93
C ARG A 150 -17.77 -2.54 7.51
N GLY A 151 -16.62 -3.18 7.32
CA GLY A 151 -15.99 -3.36 6.02
C GLY A 151 -15.11 -2.19 5.57
N LEU A 152 -14.16 -2.50 4.68
CA LEU A 152 -13.16 -1.55 4.20
C LEU A 152 -13.46 -1.17 2.75
N PHE A 153 -14.10 -0.02 2.55
CA PHE A 153 -14.53 0.43 1.22
C PHE A 153 -13.71 1.59 0.70
N SER A 154 -13.53 1.63 -0.62
CA SER A 154 -12.97 2.79 -1.32
C SER A 154 -14.02 3.90 -1.39
N ASP A 155 -13.55 5.14 -1.53
CA ASP A 155 -14.44 6.28 -1.74
C ASP A 155 -15.26 6.11 -3.03
N LYS A 156 -14.68 5.43 -4.02
CA LYS A 156 -15.32 5.14 -5.32
C LYS A 156 -16.28 3.95 -5.30
N THR A 157 -16.38 3.19 -4.21
CA THR A 157 -17.26 2.02 -4.16
C THR A 157 -18.74 2.46 -4.19
N PRO A 158 -19.56 1.95 -5.13
CA PRO A 158 -20.98 2.26 -5.19
C PRO A 158 -21.72 1.99 -3.88
N SER A 159 -22.73 2.81 -3.57
CA SER A 159 -23.49 2.74 -2.31
C SER A 159 -24.18 1.38 -2.10
N PHE A 160 -24.67 0.75 -3.17
CA PHE A 160 -25.32 -0.56 -3.09
C PHE A 160 -24.33 -1.67 -2.69
N LEU A 161 -23.11 -1.67 -3.25
CA LEU A 161 -22.05 -2.62 -2.86
C LEU A 161 -21.59 -2.39 -1.42
N LYS A 162 -21.53 -1.13 -0.97
CA LYS A 162 -21.25 -0.82 0.44
C LYS A 162 -22.32 -1.40 1.36
N ARG A 163 -23.61 -1.28 1.02
CA ARG A 163 -24.72 -1.85 1.82
C ARG A 163 -24.62 -3.37 1.95
N ILE A 164 -24.41 -4.06 0.82
CA ILE A 164 -24.26 -5.51 0.79
C ILE A 164 -23.03 -5.93 1.60
N GLY A 165 -21.87 -5.30 1.32
CA GLY A 165 -20.62 -5.57 2.01
C GLY A 165 -20.70 -5.31 3.52
N LYS A 166 -21.43 -4.27 3.97
CA LYS A 166 -21.62 -3.97 5.40
C LYS A 166 -22.37 -5.07 6.15
N THR A 167 -23.27 -5.77 5.47
CA THR A 167 -24.07 -6.85 6.05
C THR A 167 -23.26 -8.13 6.19
N ILE A 168 -22.35 -8.38 5.25
CA ILE A 168 -21.53 -9.60 5.19
C ILE A 168 -20.22 -9.43 5.99
N SER A 169 -19.67 -8.21 6.04
CA SER A 169 -18.38 -7.96 6.67
C SER A 169 -18.46 -8.07 8.19
N GLY A 170 -17.87 -9.12 8.75
CA GLY A 170 -17.66 -9.27 10.19
C GLY A 170 -16.52 -8.41 10.75
N THR A 171 -15.74 -7.72 9.90
CA THR A 171 -14.64 -6.86 10.34
C THR A 171 -15.08 -5.40 10.47
N GLU A 172 -14.82 -4.81 11.63
CA GLU A 172 -15.02 -3.38 11.89
C GLU A 172 -13.74 -2.58 11.66
N TYR A 173 -13.92 -1.36 11.17
CA TYR A 173 -12.87 -0.40 10.90
C TYR A 173 -13.20 0.93 11.55
N LEU A 174 -12.17 1.61 12.05
CA LEU A 174 -12.28 2.89 12.70
C LEU A 174 -11.72 3.97 11.79
N ASN A 175 -12.55 4.97 11.50
CA ASN A 175 -12.19 6.15 10.73
C ASN A 175 -11.82 7.26 11.71
N ILE A 176 -10.55 7.66 11.68
CA ILE A 176 -9.99 8.70 12.54
C ILE A 176 -9.94 10.00 11.75
N LYS A 177 -10.56 11.05 12.28
CA LYS A 177 -10.46 12.41 11.73
C LYS A 177 -9.48 13.25 12.53
N LEU A 178 -8.55 13.88 11.83
CA LEU A 178 -7.60 14.84 12.39
C LEU A 178 -8.00 16.24 11.91
N PRO A 179 -8.35 17.18 12.80
CA PRO A 179 -8.74 18.53 12.42
C PRO A 179 -7.70 19.26 11.56
N GLN A 180 -6.41 19.00 11.81
CA GLN A 180 -5.32 19.62 11.06
C GLN A 180 -5.06 18.98 9.70
N PHE A 181 -5.65 17.81 9.44
CA PHE A 181 -5.53 17.10 8.16
C PHE A 181 -6.93 16.62 7.73
N PRO A 182 -7.87 17.54 7.42
CA PRO A 182 -9.27 17.18 7.17
C PRO A 182 -9.45 16.26 5.97
N GLU A 183 -8.61 16.41 4.94
CA GLU A 183 -8.60 15.59 3.73
C GLU A 183 -7.87 14.25 3.91
N GLN A 184 -7.15 14.07 5.02
CA GLN A 184 -6.36 12.87 5.26
C GLN A 184 -7.26 11.78 5.84
N ARG A 185 -7.69 10.86 4.98
CA ARG A 185 -8.35 9.63 5.42
C ARG A 185 -7.40 8.77 6.25
N ILE A 186 -7.83 8.37 7.44
CA ILE A 186 -7.15 7.37 8.28
C ILE A 186 -8.20 6.34 8.69
N THR A 187 -8.20 5.18 8.05
CA THR A 187 -9.06 4.06 8.38
C THR A 187 -8.19 2.92 8.87
N ILE A 188 -8.45 2.40 10.06
CA ILE A 188 -7.68 1.31 10.67
C ILE A 188 -8.61 0.19 11.11
N GLN A 189 -8.19 -1.06 11.00
CA GLN A 189 -8.97 -2.18 11.50
C GLN A 189 -9.18 -2.06 13.02
N SER A 190 -10.42 -2.21 13.45
CA SER A 190 -10.79 -2.18 14.86
C SER A 190 -10.15 -3.35 15.60
N SER A 191 -9.76 -3.12 16.84
CA SER A 191 -9.31 -4.17 17.76
C SER A 191 -9.73 -3.82 19.18
N GLU A 192 -9.89 -4.83 20.03
CA GLU A 192 -10.29 -4.63 21.44
C GLU A 192 -9.36 -3.67 22.17
N GLN A 193 -8.04 -3.80 21.93
CA GLN A 193 -7.02 -2.90 22.48
C GLN A 193 -7.28 -1.44 22.07
N LEU A 194 -7.62 -1.23 20.79
CA LEU A 194 -7.87 0.10 20.26
C LEU A 194 -9.17 0.69 20.83
N LEU A 195 -10.24 -0.09 20.82
CA LEU A 195 -11.55 0.31 21.34
C LEU A 195 -11.49 0.65 22.85
N GLY A 196 -10.74 -0.12 23.63
CA GLY A 196 -10.57 0.11 25.07
C GLY A 196 -9.71 1.33 25.40
N SER A 197 -8.86 1.79 24.47
CA SER A 197 -7.97 2.93 24.69
C SER A 197 -8.58 4.27 24.27
N ILE A 198 -9.71 4.28 23.55
CA ILE A 198 -10.36 5.52 23.08
C ILE A 198 -10.91 6.31 24.29
N PRO A 199 -10.43 7.54 24.53
CA PRO A 199 -10.95 8.39 25.60
C PRO A 199 -12.45 8.68 25.44
N LYS A 200 -13.18 8.77 26.57
CA LYS A 200 -14.63 9.01 26.59
C LYS A 200 -15.06 10.38 26.03
N ASN A 201 -14.13 11.33 25.96
CA ASN A 201 -14.37 12.69 25.47
C ASN A 201 -14.26 12.82 23.95
N ILE A 202 -13.88 11.76 23.23
CA ILE A 202 -13.87 11.75 21.77
C ILE A 202 -15.22 11.27 21.27
N ASN A 203 -15.84 12.04 20.37
CA ASN A 203 -17.11 11.66 19.74
C ASN A 203 -16.93 10.37 18.92
N LYS A 204 -17.78 9.38 19.22
CA LYS A 204 -17.86 8.09 18.55
C LYS A 204 -18.95 8.10 17.47
#